data_AF-A0A934MF74-F1
#
_entry.id   AF-A0A934MF74-F1
#
_cell.length_a   1.000
_cell.length_b   1.000
_cell.length_c   1.000
_cell.angle_alpha   90.00
_cell.angle_beta   90.00
_cell.angle_gamma   90.00
#
_symmetry.space_group_name_H-M   'P 1'
#
loop_
_entity.id
_entity.type
_entity.pdbx_description
1 polymer ?
#
loop_
_entity_poly.entity_id
_entity_poly.type
_entity_poly.pdbx_seq_one_letter_code
_entity_poly.pdbx_strand_id
1 'polypeptide(L)'
;MVRVLALLVALIGSPLHAQEAQVAVPDALATSGLVDHLLPRFSLKTGLRLRPGDASPVARFGDAGAPVIAGPDRVWALEVLAPEGERFAAWLRSDVGKRTIAGFGDGQFSAATDVRKAKAETRVTGDVDKGARLAMDLCGRCHVIDDTNRMKGLGSTPSFEVLRTLPNWQGRFEAFYALAPHGAFTQVKDVTPPFDPRHPPPIVPLEMTLDDLEAIAAFAGTLPPADLGAPLQSR
;
A
#
# COMPACT_ATOMS: atom_id res chain seq x y z
N MET A 1 -81.53 13.74 -4.71
CA MET A 1 -80.85 12.70 -3.91
C MET A 1 -79.70 12.14 -4.73
N VAL A 2 -78.49 12.69 -4.57
CA VAL A 2 -77.28 12.23 -5.29
C VAL A 2 -76.47 11.34 -4.35
N ARG A 3 -76.18 10.12 -4.82
CA ARG A 3 -75.46 9.06 -4.11
C ARG A 3 -73.96 9.40 -4.05
N VAL A 4 -73.40 9.45 -2.86
CA VAL A 4 -71.94 9.54 -2.64
C VAL A 4 -71.38 8.12 -2.64
N LEU A 5 -70.53 7.80 -3.60
CA LEU A 5 -69.76 6.55 -3.67
C LEU A 5 -68.38 6.81 -3.05
N ALA A 6 -68.14 6.27 -1.86
CA ALA A 6 -66.83 6.34 -1.20
C ALA A 6 -65.96 5.17 -1.69
N LEU A 7 -64.88 5.48 -2.41
CA LEU A 7 -63.87 4.53 -2.87
C LEU A 7 -62.81 4.39 -1.77
N LEU A 8 -62.84 3.27 -1.03
CA LEU A 8 -61.81 2.89 -0.06
C LEU A 8 -60.63 2.26 -0.81
N VAL A 9 -59.55 3.01 -0.97
CA VAL A 9 -58.25 2.51 -1.46
C VAL A 9 -57.56 1.79 -0.29
N ALA A 10 -57.59 0.47 -0.30
CA ALA A 10 -56.78 -0.35 0.60
C ALA A 10 -55.32 -0.31 0.11
N LEU A 11 -54.49 0.50 0.77
CA LEU A 11 -53.03 0.41 0.64
C LEU A 11 -52.57 -0.92 1.24
N ILE A 12 -52.33 -1.91 0.38
CA ILE A 12 -51.61 -3.12 0.75
C ILE A 12 -50.13 -2.73 0.89
N GLY A 13 -49.74 -2.33 2.10
CA GLY A 13 -48.34 -2.15 2.44
C GLY A 13 -47.66 -3.51 2.45
N SER A 14 -46.93 -3.85 1.39
CA SER A 14 -46.01 -5.00 1.40
C SER A 14 -45.01 -4.78 2.55
N PRO A 15 -44.84 -5.74 3.48
CA PRO A 15 -43.80 -5.64 4.49
C PRO A 15 -42.46 -5.64 3.76
N LEU A 16 -41.72 -4.55 3.93
CA LEU A 16 -40.34 -4.39 3.48
C LEU A 16 -39.51 -5.49 4.16
N HIS A 17 -39.41 -6.67 3.54
CA HIS A 17 -38.57 -7.74 4.02
C HIS A 17 -37.14 -7.25 3.95
N ALA A 18 -36.47 -7.14 5.10
CA ALA A 18 -35.04 -6.94 5.14
C ALA A 18 -34.37 -8.14 4.45
N GLN A 19 -33.96 -7.96 3.20
CA GLN A 19 -33.39 -9.02 2.38
C GLN A 19 -32.01 -9.36 2.94
N GLU A 20 -31.87 -10.51 3.60
CA GLU A 20 -30.60 -11.02 4.07
C GLU A 20 -29.84 -11.67 2.91
N ALA A 21 -28.71 -11.07 2.52
CA ALA A 21 -27.85 -11.59 1.48
C ALA A 21 -26.82 -12.59 2.05
N GLN A 22 -26.37 -13.53 1.21
CA GLN A 22 -25.42 -14.57 1.63
C GLN A 22 -24.00 -14.26 1.16
N VAL A 23 -22.99 -14.64 1.95
CA VAL A 23 -21.59 -14.65 1.53
C VAL A 23 -21.07 -16.08 1.65
N ALA A 24 -20.48 -16.59 0.58
CA ALA A 24 -19.86 -17.90 0.56
C ALA A 24 -18.51 -17.85 1.30
N VAL A 25 -18.32 -18.73 2.27
CA VAL A 25 -17.16 -18.72 3.18
C VAL A 25 -16.55 -20.12 3.23
N PRO A 26 -15.26 -20.29 2.85
CA PRO A 26 -14.56 -21.57 3.01
C PRO A 26 -14.45 -21.99 4.48
N ASP A 27 -14.52 -23.29 4.75
CA ASP A 27 -14.52 -23.86 6.11
C ASP A 27 -13.36 -23.32 6.98
N ALA A 28 -12.15 -23.26 6.43
CA ALA A 28 -10.98 -22.76 7.17
C ALA A 28 -11.16 -21.31 7.67
N LEU A 29 -11.83 -20.45 6.88
CA LEU A 29 -12.13 -19.09 7.28
C LEU A 29 -13.34 -19.02 8.22
N ALA A 30 -14.34 -19.89 8.04
CA ALA A 30 -15.48 -20.00 8.93
C ALA A 30 -15.06 -20.45 10.35
N THR A 31 -14.28 -21.53 10.45
CA THR A 31 -13.78 -22.07 11.73
C THR A 31 -12.86 -21.11 12.47
N SER A 32 -12.22 -20.17 11.78
CA SER A 32 -11.40 -19.13 12.43
C SER A 32 -12.21 -18.17 13.32
N GLY A 33 -13.54 -18.09 13.14
CA GLY A 33 -14.41 -17.14 13.82
C GLY A 33 -14.33 -15.69 13.30
N LEU A 34 -13.43 -15.40 12.34
CA LEU A 34 -13.27 -14.05 11.80
C LEU A 34 -14.54 -13.55 11.12
N VAL A 35 -15.23 -14.41 10.35
CA VAL A 35 -16.44 -13.99 9.64
C VAL A 35 -17.57 -13.63 10.60
N ASP A 36 -17.73 -14.40 11.69
CA ASP A 36 -18.68 -14.09 12.76
C ASP A 36 -18.35 -12.79 13.48
N HIS A 37 -17.07 -12.40 13.51
CA HIS A 37 -16.65 -11.09 13.97
C HIS A 37 -16.96 -9.98 12.96
N LEU A 38 -16.79 -10.21 11.65
CA LEU A 38 -16.94 -9.20 10.61
C LEU A 38 -18.40 -8.85 10.30
N LEU A 39 -19.26 -9.86 10.07
CA LEU A 39 -20.60 -9.64 9.52
C LEU A 39 -21.49 -8.74 10.40
N PRO A 40 -21.57 -8.94 11.74
CA PRO A 40 -22.37 -8.06 12.60
C PRO A 40 -21.92 -6.59 12.55
N ARG A 41 -20.61 -6.34 12.45
CA ARG A 41 -20.02 -5.00 12.41
C ARG A 41 -20.25 -4.32 11.06
N PHE A 42 -20.13 -5.09 9.98
CA PHE A 42 -20.54 -4.63 8.65
C PHE A 42 -22.01 -4.21 8.64
N SER A 43 -22.90 -5.06 9.16
CA SER A 43 -24.34 -4.80 9.19
C SER A 43 -24.70 -3.60 10.04
N LEU A 44 -24.06 -3.43 11.20
CA LEU A 44 -24.24 -2.25 12.04
C LEU A 44 -23.83 -0.97 11.31
N LYS A 45 -22.73 -0.99 10.54
CA LYS A 45 -22.21 0.20 9.86
C LYS A 45 -22.97 0.54 8.57
N THR A 46 -23.53 -0.44 7.88
CA THR A 46 -24.05 -0.28 6.52
C THR A 46 -25.55 -0.51 6.38
N GLY A 47 -26.20 -1.08 7.41
CA GLY A 47 -27.61 -1.45 7.37
C GLY A 47 -27.92 -2.68 6.49
N LEU A 48 -26.93 -3.26 5.82
CA LEU A 48 -27.09 -4.48 5.02
C LEU A 48 -26.76 -5.72 5.85
N ARG A 49 -27.71 -6.64 5.97
CA ARG A 49 -27.50 -7.92 6.67
C ARG A 49 -26.89 -8.95 5.73
N LEU A 50 -25.72 -9.45 6.13
CA LEU A 50 -25.04 -10.56 5.47
C LEU A 50 -24.98 -11.75 6.42
N ARG A 51 -25.15 -12.94 5.88
CA ARG A 51 -24.97 -14.21 6.59
C ARG A 51 -24.09 -15.16 5.78
N PRO A 52 -23.37 -16.09 6.41
CA PRO A 52 -22.69 -17.15 5.68
C PRO A 52 -23.70 -18.01 4.91
N GLY A 53 -23.36 -18.43 3.69
CA GLY A 53 -24.18 -19.36 2.89
C GLY A 53 -23.80 -19.40 1.41
N ASP A 54 -24.12 -20.52 0.77
CA ASP A 54 -23.68 -20.81 -0.62
C ASP A 54 -24.83 -20.92 -1.63
N ALA A 55 -26.10 -20.75 -1.22
CA ALA A 55 -27.25 -20.99 -2.09
C ALA A 55 -27.38 -19.91 -3.18
N SER A 56 -27.17 -18.65 -2.81
CA SER A 56 -27.11 -17.51 -3.74
C SER A 56 -26.22 -16.42 -3.13
N PRO A 57 -24.89 -16.63 -3.11
CA PRO A 57 -23.98 -15.71 -2.46
C PRO A 57 -23.77 -14.45 -3.30
N VAL A 58 -23.80 -13.29 -2.66
CA VAL A 58 -23.49 -11.98 -3.29
C VAL A 58 -21.98 -11.74 -3.38
N ALA A 59 -21.20 -12.46 -2.59
CA ALA A 59 -19.75 -12.49 -2.63
C ALA A 59 -19.22 -13.83 -2.12
N ARG A 60 -18.00 -14.20 -2.52
CA ARG A 60 -17.35 -15.46 -2.16
C ARG A 60 -15.92 -15.22 -1.71
N PHE A 61 -15.58 -15.72 -0.53
CA PHE A 61 -14.19 -15.81 -0.10
C PHE A 61 -13.50 -17.01 -0.75
N GLY A 62 -12.24 -16.85 -1.13
CA GLY A 62 -11.44 -17.90 -1.73
C GLY A 62 -10.12 -17.37 -2.28
N ASP A 63 -9.69 -17.91 -3.41
CA ASP A 63 -8.47 -17.48 -4.13
C ASP A 63 -8.76 -16.53 -5.30
N ALA A 64 -10.01 -16.49 -5.76
CA ALA A 64 -10.44 -15.65 -6.87
C ALA A 64 -10.90 -14.27 -6.39
N GLY A 65 -10.72 -13.27 -7.25
CA GLY A 65 -11.13 -11.90 -7.00
C GLY A 65 -10.07 -11.06 -6.32
N ALA A 66 -10.51 -10.06 -5.56
CA ALA A 66 -9.62 -9.05 -4.98
C ALA A 66 -9.17 -9.45 -3.57
N PRO A 67 -7.86 -9.47 -3.28
CA PRO A 67 -7.31 -9.77 -1.96
C PRO A 67 -7.81 -8.80 -0.89
N VAL A 68 -8.36 -9.32 0.20
CA VAL A 68 -8.96 -8.50 1.27
C VAL A 68 -8.41 -8.80 2.66
N ILE A 69 -8.13 -10.07 2.96
CA ILE A 69 -7.71 -10.51 4.30
C ILE A 69 -6.43 -11.32 4.18
N ALA A 70 -5.41 -10.97 4.95
CA ALA A 70 -4.26 -11.83 5.20
C ALA A 70 -4.47 -12.54 6.55
N GLY A 71 -4.42 -13.86 6.53
CA GLY A 71 -4.39 -14.69 7.74
C GLY A 71 -3.01 -15.33 7.93
N PRO A 72 -2.86 -16.20 8.95
CA PRO A 72 -1.58 -16.81 9.29
C PRO A 72 -1.01 -17.68 8.16
N ASP A 73 -1.85 -18.48 7.50
CA ASP A 73 -1.39 -19.45 6.50
C ASP A 73 -1.58 -18.99 5.05
N ARG A 74 -2.47 -18.02 4.81
CA ARG A 74 -2.84 -17.59 3.46
C ARG A 74 -3.52 -16.23 3.40
N VAL A 75 -3.58 -15.69 2.18
CA VAL A 75 -4.39 -14.52 1.85
C VAL A 75 -5.72 -14.98 1.26
N TRP A 76 -6.82 -14.45 1.78
CA TRP A 76 -8.16 -14.64 1.26
C TRP A 76 -8.54 -13.49 0.33
N ALA A 77 -8.92 -13.84 -0.89
CA ALA A 77 -9.54 -12.96 -1.85
C ALA A 77 -11.06 -13.01 -1.71
N LEU A 78 -11.70 -11.92 -2.14
CA LEU A 78 -13.16 -11.82 -2.25
C LEU A 78 -13.52 -11.59 -3.72
N GLU A 79 -14.26 -12.55 -4.26
CA GLU A 79 -14.95 -12.45 -5.53
C GLU A 79 -16.34 -11.84 -5.29
N VAL A 80 -16.70 -10.80 -6.04
CA VAL A 80 -18.01 -10.16 -5.97
C VAL A 80 -18.91 -10.78 -7.05
N LEU A 81 -20.07 -11.27 -6.65
CA LEU A 81 -21.00 -12.00 -7.50
C LEU A 81 -22.30 -11.23 -7.77
N ALA A 82 -22.61 -10.22 -6.94
CA ALA A 82 -23.76 -9.33 -7.09
C ALA A 82 -23.47 -7.92 -6.53
N PRO A 83 -24.26 -6.90 -6.89
CA PRO A 83 -24.04 -5.50 -6.46
C PRO A 83 -23.96 -5.31 -4.93
N GLU A 84 -24.71 -6.08 -4.16
CA GLU A 84 -24.67 -6.06 -2.69
C GLU A 84 -23.30 -6.46 -2.15
N GLY A 85 -22.60 -7.35 -2.87
CA GLY A 85 -21.23 -7.78 -2.54
C GLY A 85 -20.19 -6.67 -2.72
N GLU A 86 -20.44 -5.69 -3.60
CA GLU A 86 -19.53 -4.54 -3.77
C GLU A 86 -19.44 -3.70 -2.49
N ARG A 87 -20.58 -3.52 -1.79
CA ARG A 87 -20.62 -2.78 -0.52
C ARG A 87 -19.79 -3.47 0.55
N PHE A 88 -19.85 -4.80 0.61
CA PHE A 88 -19.05 -5.58 1.54
C PHE A 88 -17.56 -5.50 1.19
N ALA A 89 -17.21 -5.67 -0.08
CA ALA A 89 -15.84 -5.55 -0.56
C ALA A 89 -15.25 -4.16 -0.29
N ALA A 90 -16.03 -3.09 -0.52
CA ALA A 90 -15.64 -1.72 -0.24
C ALA A 90 -15.44 -1.49 1.26
N TRP A 91 -16.33 -2.01 2.10
CA TRP A 91 -16.19 -1.90 3.55
C TRP A 91 -14.94 -2.60 4.07
N LEU A 92 -14.63 -3.82 3.62
CA LEU A 92 -13.42 -4.55 4.02
C LEU A 92 -12.13 -3.78 3.71
N ARG A 93 -12.14 -2.97 2.64
CA ARG A 93 -10.99 -2.13 2.22
C ARG A 93 -10.96 -0.75 2.88
N SER A 94 -12.00 -0.36 3.61
CA SER A 94 -12.06 0.90 4.35
C SER A 94 -11.26 0.85 5.65
N ASP A 95 -10.88 1.99 6.22
CA ASP A 95 -10.16 2.05 7.51
C ASP A 95 -10.92 1.39 8.67
N VAL A 96 -12.26 1.39 8.61
CA VAL A 96 -13.08 0.70 9.60
C VAL A 96 -12.99 -0.82 9.42
N GLY A 97 -13.09 -1.31 8.19
CA GLY A 97 -12.95 -2.73 7.88
C GLY A 97 -11.55 -3.26 8.22
N LYS A 98 -10.49 -2.55 7.81
CA LYS A 98 -9.10 -2.92 8.11
C LYS A 98 -8.82 -3.03 9.60
N ARG A 99 -9.24 -2.02 10.38
CA ARG A 99 -9.12 -2.07 11.86
C ARG A 99 -9.94 -3.19 12.49
N THR A 100 -11.09 -3.51 11.92
CA THR A 100 -11.92 -4.62 12.41
C THR A 100 -11.22 -5.96 12.18
N ILE A 101 -10.61 -6.16 11.00
CA ILE A 101 -9.82 -7.37 10.71
C ILE A 101 -8.62 -7.45 11.66
N ALA A 102 -7.85 -6.36 11.78
CA ALA A 102 -6.66 -6.30 12.63
C ALA A 102 -6.96 -6.48 14.13
N GLY A 103 -8.16 -6.10 14.58
CA GLY A 103 -8.59 -6.26 15.96
C GLY A 103 -9.10 -7.66 16.32
N PHE A 104 -9.12 -8.60 15.38
CA PHE A 104 -9.61 -9.96 15.62
C PHE A 104 -8.47 -10.92 16.01
N GLY A 105 -8.69 -11.70 17.08
CA GLY A 105 -7.83 -12.82 17.49
C GLY A 105 -6.35 -12.46 17.62
N ASP A 106 -6.02 -11.59 18.58
CA ASP A 106 -4.65 -11.13 18.89
C ASP A 106 -3.84 -10.58 17.68
N GLY A 107 -4.53 -10.13 16.63
CA GLY A 107 -3.89 -9.54 15.44
C GLY A 107 -3.35 -10.56 14.43
N GLN A 108 -3.76 -11.83 14.52
CA GLN A 108 -3.36 -12.87 13.57
C GLN A 108 -3.91 -12.64 12.15
N PHE A 109 -4.92 -11.78 12.00
CA PHE A 109 -5.45 -11.35 10.71
C PHE A 109 -5.18 -9.87 10.48
N SER A 110 -4.95 -9.49 9.23
CA SER A 110 -4.81 -8.09 8.82
C SER A 110 -5.38 -7.87 7.41
N ALA A 111 -5.51 -6.61 7.00
CA ALA A 111 -5.92 -6.33 5.63
C ALA A 111 -4.81 -6.72 4.64
N ALA A 112 -5.17 -7.35 3.52
CA ALA A 112 -4.19 -7.78 2.52
C ALA A 112 -3.37 -6.62 1.93
N THR A 113 -3.93 -5.40 1.92
CA THR A 113 -3.20 -4.18 1.52
C THR A 113 -2.08 -3.83 2.49
N ASP A 114 -2.26 -4.11 3.77
CA ASP A 114 -1.34 -3.71 4.83
C ASP A 114 -0.15 -4.67 4.83
N VAL A 115 -0.36 -5.96 4.58
CA VAL A 115 0.71 -6.93 4.34
C VAL A 115 1.50 -6.60 3.07
N ARG A 116 0.83 -6.19 1.98
CA ARG A 116 1.55 -5.73 0.77
C ARG A 116 2.40 -4.51 1.05
N LYS A 117 1.89 -3.55 1.84
CA LYS A 117 2.64 -2.37 2.25
C LYS A 117 3.83 -2.74 3.13
N ALA A 118 3.64 -3.58 4.15
CA ALA A 118 4.72 -4.06 5.03
C ALA A 118 5.78 -4.86 4.27
N LYS A 119 5.38 -5.68 3.28
CA LYS A 119 6.32 -6.41 2.42
C LYS A 119 7.05 -5.47 1.44
N ALA A 120 6.40 -4.41 0.96
CA ALA A 120 7.06 -3.37 0.16
C ALA A 120 8.05 -2.54 1.01
N GLU A 121 7.78 -2.37 2.30
CA GLU A 121 8.70 -1.81 3.29
C GLU A 121 9.71 -2.87 3.79
N THR A 122 10.27 -3.69 2.89
CA THR A 122 11.36 -4.60 3.27
C THR A 122 12.49 -3.75 3.83
N ARG A 123 12.75 -3.90 5.14
CA ARG A 123 13.80 -3.21 5.90
C ARG A 123 15.08 -3.23 5.07
N VAL A 124 15.52 -2.06 4.62
CA VAL A 124 16.82 -1.91 3.96
C VAL A 124 17.88 -2.37 4.98
N THR A 125 18.54 -3.48 4.70
CA THR A 125 19.59 -4.04 5.56
C THR A 125 20.90 -3.36 5.19
N GLY A 126 21.49 -2.59 6.11
CA GLY A 126 22.77 -1.92 5.87
C GLY A 126 23.22 -1.12 7.09
N ASP A 127 24.52 -0.86 7.18
CA ASP A 127 25.10 -0.01 8.24
C ASP A 127 24.74 1.45 7.98
N VAL A 128 23.79 1.98 8.76
CA VAL A 128 23.26 3.34 8.62
C VAL A 128 24.33 4.41 8.85
N ASP A 129 25.23 4.20 9.82
CA ASP A 129 26.27 5.19 10.15
C ASP A 129 27.31 5.25 9.04
N LYS A 130 27.70 4.08 8.50
CA LYS A 130 28.52 3.99 7.30
C LYS A 130 27.82 4.65 6.11
N GLY A 131 26.53 4.39 5.94
CA GLY A 131 25.69 4.97 4.90
C GLY A 131 25.64 6.48 4.92
N ALA A 132 25.47 7.08 6.10
CA ALA A 132 25.46 8.53 6.29
C ALA A 132 26.78 9.17 5.83
N ARG A 133 27.92 8.59 6.25
CA ARG A 133 29.25 9.07 5.85
C ARG A 133 29.46 8.97 4.34
N LEU A 134 29.16 7.81 3.76
CA LEU A 134 29.29 7.59 2.32
C LEU A 134 28.36 8.49 1.50
N ALA A 135 27.13 8.70 1.93
CA ALA A 135 26.19 9.60 1.27
C ALA A 135 26.73 11.04 1.25
N MET A 136 27.33 11.50 2.34
CA MET A 136 27.97 12.81 2.39
C MET A 136 29.19 12.89 1.47
N ASP A 137 30.08 11.89 1.51
CA ASP A 137 31.33 11.89 0.78
C ASP A 137 31.12 11.75 -0.74
N LEU A 138 30.20 10.88 -1.16
CA LEU A 138 29.99 10.53 -2.56
C LEU A 138 28.86 11.32 -3.22
N CYS A 139 27.81 11.68 -2.48
CA CYS A 139 26.61 12.30 -3.05
C CYS A 139 26.45 13.76 -2.65
N GLY A 140 27.06 14.20 -1.53
CA GLY A 140 26.81 15.49 -0.89
C GLY A 140 27.21 16.74 -1.67
N ARG A 141 28.02 16.58 -2.74
CA ARG A 141 28.31 17.66 -3.69
C ARG A 141 27.11 17.97 -4.59
N CYS A 142 26.33 16.96 -4.95
CA CYS A 142 25.16 17.12 -5.81
C CYS A 142 23.90 17.23 -4.96
N HIS A 143 23.67 16.27 -4.08
CA HIS A 143 22.45 16.19 -3.29
C HIS A 143 22.60 16.86 -1.92
N VAL A 144 21.53 17.50 -1.46
CA VAL A 144 21.37 17.74 -0.01
C VAL A 144 21.02 16.41 0.64
N ILE A 145 21.86 15.97 1.57
CA ILE A 145 21.78 14.68 2.24
C ILE A 145 21.01 14.83 3.55
N ASP A 146 21.38 15.82 4.34
CA ASP A 146 20.77 16.18 5.61
C ASP A 146 21.02 17.68 5.92
N ASP A 147 20.69 18.11 7.14
CA ASP A 147 20.86 19.49 7.59
C ASP A 147 22.32 19.98 7.55
N THR A 148 23.31 19.09 7.60
CA THR A 148 24.73 19.46 7.64
C THR A 148 25.25 20.01 6.31
N ASN A 149 24.59 19.67 5.19
CA ASN A 149 24.89 20.21 3.86
C ASN A 149 23.71 20.91 3.17
N ARG A 150 22.67 21.32 3.91
CA ARG A 150 21.45 21.97 3.41
C ARG A 150 21.64 23.03 2.31
N MET A 151 22.71 23.83 2.40
CA MET A 151 23.02 24.92 1.45
C MET A 151 24.25 24.66 0.59
N LYS A 152 24.76 23.42 0.57
CA LYS A 152 26.00 23.03 -0.12
C LYS A 152 25.76 22.06 -1.28
N GLY A 153 24.56 21.48 -1.39
CA GLY A 153 24.15 20.70 -2.57
C GLY A 153 23.80 21.57 -3.78
N LEU A 154 23.72 20.95 -4.96
CA LEU A 154 23.23 21.59 -6.18
C LEU A 154 21.70 21.76 -6.09
N GLY A 155 21.23 23.00 -6.10
CA GLY A 155 19.80 23.32 -6.04
C GLY A 155 18.96 22.80 -7.21
N SER A 156 19.59 22.30 -8.28
CA SER A 156 18.92 21.66 -9.43
C SER A 156 18.71 20.16 -9.27
N THR A 157 19.24 19.54 -8.21
CA THR A 157 19.03 18.12 -7.92
C THR A 157 18.20 17.95 -6.64
N PRO A 158 17.29 16.97 -6.58
CA PRO A 158 16.42 16.78 -5.41
C PRO A 158 17.23 16.37 -4.19
N SER A 159 16.87 16.82 -2.98
CA SER A 159 17.46 16.30 -1.74
C SER A 159 17.10 14.82 -1.51
N PHE A 160 17.82 14.15 -0.61
CA PHE A 160 17.47 12.79 -0.20
C PHE A 160 16.06 12.72 0.39
N GLU A 161 15.68 13.68 1.24
CA GLU A 161 14.33 13.78 1.80
C GLU A 161 13.25 13.98 0.72
N VAL A 162 13.53 14.78 -0.32
CA VAL A 162 12.63 14.93 -1.48
C VAL A 162 12.52 13.62 -2.24
N LEU A 163 13.63 12.91 -2.48
CA LEU A 163 13.62 11.60 -3.12
C LEU A 163 12.79 10.58 -2.33
N ARG A 164 12.78 10.68 -0.99
CA ARG A 164 11.99 9.82 -0.10
C ARG A 164 10.47 9.99 -0.25
N THR A 165 10.00 11.06 -0.88
CA THR A 165 8.57 11.24 -1.19
C THR A 165 8.09 10.36 -2.36
N LEU A 166 9.01 9.82 -3.17
CA LEU A 166 8.67 9.06 -4.36
C LEU A 166 8.22 7.62 -4.00
N PRO A 167 7.14 7.09 -4.62
CA PRO A 167 6.70 5.71 -4.34
C PRO A 167 7.75 4.65 -4.61
N ASN A 168 8.67 4.90 -5.55
CA ASN A 168 9.75 4.00 -5.93
C ASN A 168 11.13 4.47 -5.44
N TRP A 169 11.19 5.27 -4.37
CA TRP A 169 12.43 5.83 -3.83
C TRP A 169 13.51 4.75 -3.61
N GLN A 170 13.13 3.59 -3.04
CA GLN A 170 14.06 2.53 -2.69
C GLN A 170 14.78 2.00 -3.94
N GLY A 171 14.02 1.59 -4.96
CA GLY A 171 14.60 1.14 -6.23
C GLY A 171 15.44 2.21 -6.93
N ARG A 172 15.17 3.51 -6.70
CA ARG A 172 16.03 4.58 -7.21
C ARG A 172 17.38 4.64 -6.49
N PHE A 173 17.40 4.46 -5.17
CA PHE A 173 18.65 4.38 -4.40
C PHE A 173 19.42 3.08 -4.65
N GLU A 174 18.74 1.98 -4.94
CA GLU A 174 19.39 0.69 -5.22
C GLU A 174 19.97 0.61 -6.64
N ALA A 175 19.44 1.39 -7.58
CA ALA A 175 19.82 1.33 -9.01
C ALA A 175 20.34 2.65 -9.57
N PHE A 176 20.63 3.67 -8.75
CA PHE A 176 20.99 5.00 -9.24
C PHE A 176 22.19 4.95 -10.19
N TYR A 177 23.17 4.07 -9.95
CA TYR A 177 24.36 3.90 -10.79
C TYR A 177 24.05 3.54 -12.24
N ALA A 178 22.84 3.07 -12.55
CA ALA A 178 22.38 2.79 -13.92
C ALA A 178 21.46 3.88 -14.49
N LEU A 179 21.06 4.87 -13.68
CA LEU A 179 20.12 5.93 -14.07
C LEU A 179 20.87 7.22 -14.45
N ALA A 180 20.31 7.99 -15.37
CA ALA A 180 20.84 9.32 -15.67
C ALA A 180 20.63 10.29 -14.50
N PRO A 181 21.59 11.19 -14.20
CA PRO A 181 22.88 11.33 -14.87
C PRO A 181 24.00 10.40 -14.33
N HIS A 182 23.75 9.67 -13.25
CA HIS A 182 24.74 8.91 -12.48
C HIS A 182 25.50 7.84 -13.24
N GLY A 183 24.87 7.14 -14.20
CA GLY A 183 25.55 6.10 -14.98
C GLY A 183 26.72 6.60 -15.82
N ALA A 184 26.83 7.92 -16.04
CA ALA A 184 27.98 8.50 -16.73
C ALA A 184 29.22 8.66 -15.85
N PHE A 185 29.10 8.53 -14.52
CA PHE A 185 30.20 8.81 -13.59
C PHE A 185 30.19 7.96 -12.30
N THR A 186 29.39 6.89 -12.24
CA THR A 186 29.35 5.98 -11.09
C THR A 186 29.93 4.63 -11.47
N GLN A 187 30.77 4.06 -10.61
CA GLN A 187 31.22 2.68 -10.69
C GLN A 187 30.90 1.94 -9.40
N VAL A 188 30.19 0.82 -9.55
CA VAL A 188 29.97 -0.14 -8.47
C VAL A 188 30.86 -1.35 -8.76
N LYS A 189 31.77 -1.61 -7.84
CA LYS A 189 32.75 -2.70 -7.95
C LYS A 189 32.04 -4.02 -8.21
N ASP A 190 32.57 -4.79 -9.18
CA ASP A 190 32.07 -6.10 -9.60
C ASP A 190 30.63 -6.10 -10.20
N VAL A 191 30.04 -4.91 -10.41
CA VAL A 191 28.66 -4.75 -10.94
C VAL A 191 28.64 -3.96 -12.24
N THR A 192 29.26 -2.77 -12.26
CA THR A 192 29.29 -1.92 -13.45
C THR A 192 30.52 -2.23 -14.31
N PRO A 193 30.40 -2.23 -15.65
CA PRO A 193 31.57 -2.30 -16.51
C PRO A 193 32.43 -1.04 -16.37
N PRO A 194 33.73 -1.09 -16.72
CA PRO A 194 34.56 0.10 -16.80
C PRO A 194 34.02 1.09 -17.85
N PHE A 195 34.30 2.38 -17.69
CA PHE A 195 33.91 3.40 -18.68
C PHE A 195 34.61 3.15 -20.02
N ASP A 196 33.91 3.43 -21.13
CA ASP A 196 34.51 3.40 -22.47
C ASP A 196 35.64 4.45 -22.52
N PRO A 197 36.89 4.09 -22.85
CA PRO A 197 37.98 5.05 -22.97
C PRO A 197 37.71 6.21 -23.94
N ARG A 198 36.79 6.02 -24.90
CA ARG A 198 36.37 7.06 -25.86
C ARG A 198 35.31 8.01 -25.30
N HIS A 199 34.69 7.66 -24.18
CA HIS A 199 33.67 8.44 -23.49
C HIS A 199 34.02 8.50 -21.99
N PRO A 200 35.11 9.20 -21.62
CA PRO A 200 35.52 9.30 -20.23
C PRO A 200 34.44 9.98 -19.38
N PRO A 201 34.36 9.65 -18.08
CA PRO A 201 33.37 10.22 -17.18
C PRO A 201 33.56 11.75 -17.10
N PRO A 202 32.47 12.54 -17.04
CA PRO A 202 32.53 14.00 -17.05
C PRO A 202 33.04 14.61 -15.73
N ILE A 203 33.15 13.80 -14.68
CA ILE A 203 33.69 14.15 -13.36
C ILE A 203 34.54 12.99 -12.83
N VAL A 204 35.24 13.21 -11.72
CA VAL A 204 35.90 12.13 -10.98
C VAL A 204 34.83 11.09 -10.60
N PRO A 205 35.01 9.80 -10.96
CA PRO A 205 34.02 8.77 -10.68
C PRO A 205 33.69 8.61 -9.21
N LEU A 206 32.42 8.33 -8.94
CA LEU A 206 31.97 7.83 -7.66
C LEU A 206 32.17 6.31 -7.64
N GLU A 207 33.15 5.86 -6.87
CA GLU A 207 33.48 4.45 -6.74
C GLU A 207 32.97 3.90 -5.41
N MET A 208 32.28 2.77 -5.45
CA MET A 208 31.74 2.11 -4.26
C MET A 208 31.56 0.60 -4.47
N THR A 209 31.37 -0.13 -3.39
CA THR A 209 30.95 -1.54 -3.42
C THR A 209 29.43 -1.68 -3.33
N LEU A 210 28.90 -2.90 -3.53
CA LEU A 210 27.49 -3.18 -3.25
C LEU A 210 27.15 -2.93 -1.77
N ASP A 211 28.01 -3.35 -0.85
CA ASP A 211 27.81 -3.12 0.60
C ASP A 211 27.76 -1.62 0.95
N ASP A 212 28.50 -0.79 0.23
CA ASP A 212 28.47 0.67 0.38
C ASP A 212 27.14 1.25 -0.13
N LEU A 213 26.66 0.77 -1.28
CA LEU A 213 25.37 1.14 -1.85
C LEU A 213 24.22 0.73 -0.92
N GLU A 214 24.25 -0.49 -0.38
CA GLU A 214 23.27 -0.97 0.60
C GLU A 214 23.28 -0.12 1.88
N ALA A 215 24.46 0.25 2.38
CA ALA A 215 24.58 1.18 3.51
C ALA A 215 23.97 2.56 3.19
N ILE A 216 24.25 3.14 2.02
CA ILE A 216 23.67 4.43 1.59
C ILE A 216 22.14 4.34 1.49
N ALA A 217 21.62 3.27 0.88
CA ALA A 217 20.18 3.04 0.78
C ALA A 217 19.54 2.85 2.17
N ALA A 218 20.22 2.17 3.10
CA ALA A 218 19.76 1.98 4.47
C ALA A 218 19.65 3.31 5.20
N PHE A 219 20.69 4.15 5.10
CA PHE A 219 20.67 5.50 5.64
C PHE A 219 19.54 6.34 5.04
N ALA A 220 19.38 6.36 3.71
CA ALA A 220 18.30 7.09 3.06
C ALA A 220 16.92 6.64 3.56
N GLY A 221 16.75 5.35 3.85
CA GLY A 221 15.51 4.79 4.43
C GLY A 221 15.15 5.37 5.80
N THR A 222 16.14 5.81 6.58
CA THR A 222 15.93 6.44 7.90
C THR A 222 15.45 7.88 7.82
N LEU A 223 15.65 8.55 6.68
CA LEU A 223 15.27 9.94 6.51
C LEU A 223 13.75 10.09 6.36
N PRO A 224 13.13 11.05 7.07
CA PRO A 224 11.73 11.38 6.85
C PRO A 224 11.54 11.92 5.43
N PRO A 225 10.45 11.57 4.73
CA PRO A 225 10.09 12.22 3.48
C PRO A 225 9.89 13.73 3.70
N ALA A 226 10.37 14.55 2.76
CA ALA A 226 10.18 16.00 2.83
C ALA A 226 8.69 16.36 2.81
N ASP A 227 8.32 17.38 3.60
CA ASP A 227 7.00 18.01 3.49
C ASP A 227 7.00 18.96 2.29
N LEU A 228 6.32 18.55 1.21
CA LEU A 228 6.17 19.33 -0.02
C LEU A 228 4.92 20.22 -0.01
N GLY A 229 4.16 20.23 1.09
CA GLY A 229 2.87 20.91 1.18
C GLY A 229 1.75 20.19 0.42
N ALA A 230 0.58 20.84 0.34
CA ALA A 230 -0.58 20.28 -0.35
C ALA A 230 -0.35 20.18 -1.86
N PRO A 231 -0.92 19.16 -2.54
CA PRO A 231 -0.84 19.06 -4.00
C PRO A 231 -1.32 20.34 -4.69
N LEU A 232 -0.59 20.77 -5.71
CA LEU A 232 -0.98 21.93 -6.52
C LEU A 232 -2.30 21.60 -7.23
N GLN A 233 -3.35 22.32 -6.85
CA GLN A 233 -4.66 22.25 -7.52
C GLN A 233 -4.53 22.99 -8.85
N SER A 234 -4.42 22.26 -9.96
CA SER A 234 -4.61 22.87 -11.29
C SER A 234 -6.07 23.29 -11.41
N ARG A 235 -6.32 24.59 -11.54
CA ARG A 235 -7.63 25.12 -11.93
C ARG A 235 -7.89 24.88 -13.41
#